data_AF-A0A3D6D568-F1
#
_entry.id   AF-A0A3D6D568-F1
#
_cell.length_a   1.000
_cell.length_b   1.000
_cell.length_c   1.000
_cell.angle_alpha   90.00
_cell.angle_beta   90.00
_cell.angle_gamma   90.00
#
_symmetry.space_group_name_H-M   'P 1'
#
loop_
_entity.id
_entity.type
_entity.pdbx_description
1 polymer ?
#
loop_
_entity_poly.entity_id
_entity_poly.type
_entity_poly.pdbx_seq_one_letter_code
_entity_poly.pdbx_strand_id
1 'polypeptide(L)'
;CFWLSGFKKDKISGKWKPSPSFVIERALNAGVDGVDVFHGGPVDKGFVDSAHRKGLEVHVYTVNDREDALRMLDAGVDGITTDRPAYLRAILKK
;
A
#
# COMPACT_ATOMS: atom_id res chain seq x y z
N CYS A 1 14.83 -4.25 0.68
CA CYS A 1 14.03 -5.13 -0.20
C CYS A 1 12.58 -5.08 0.26
N PHE A 2 11.60 -5.15 -0.66
CA PHE A 2 10.17 -5.09 -0.35
C PHE A 2 9.44 -6.31 -0.91
N TRP A 3 8.42 -6.77 -0.21
CA TRP A 3 7.52 -7.82 -0.70
C TRP A 3 6.42 -7.22 -1.59
N LEU A 4 6.45 -7.55 -2.88
CA LEU A 4 5.47 -7.05 -3.86
C LEU A 4 4.17 -7.86 -3.82
N SER A 5 3.01 -7.20 -3.70
CA SER A 5 1.72 -7.89 -3.75
C SER A 5 0.57 -7.07 -4.32
N GLY A 6 -0.16 -7.66 -5.26
CA GLY A 6 -1.47 -7.16 -5.69
C GLY A 6 -2.61 -7.82 -4.91
N PHE A 7 -3.77 -7.17 -4.88
CA PHE A 7 -4.98 -7.70 -4.25
C PHE A 7 -6.08 -7.93 -5.27
N LYS A 8 -6.80 -9.04 -5.11
CA LYS A 8 -8.02 -9.33 -5.88
C LYS A 8 -9.20 -9.48 -4.94
N LYS A 9 -10.27 -8.70 -5.18
CA LYS A 9 -11.53 -8.84 -4.45
C LYS A 9 -12.32 -9.99 -5.04
N ASP A 10 -12.65 -10.96 -4.20
CA ASP A 10 -13.56 -12.04 -4.54
C ASP A 10 -14.97 -11.49 -4.72
N LYS A 11 -15.57 -11.71 -5.89
CA LYS A 11 -16.85 -11.08 -6.27
C LYS A 11 -18.04 -11.60 -5.46
N ILE A 12 -17.93 -12.79 -4.89
CA ILE A 12 -19.03 -13.45 -4.17
C ILE A 12 -18.94 -13.14 -2.67
N SER A 13 -17.77 -13.38 -2.08
CA SER A 13 -17.54 -13.19 -0.64
C SER A 13 -17.12 -11.78 -0.23
N GLY A 14 -16.71 -10.95 -1.20
CA GLY A 14 -16.19 -9.60 -0.95
C GLY A 14 -14.80 -9.57 -0.30
N LYS A 15 -14.20 -10.73 -0.01
CA LYS A 15 -12.90 -10.85 0.66
C LYS A 15 -11.74 -10.57 -0.30
N TRP A 16 -10.67 -10.00 0.23
CA TRP A 16 -9.43 -9.76 -0.50
C TRP A 16 -8.54 -11.00 -0.49
N LYS A 17 -7.93 -11.31 -1.65
CA LYS A 17 -6.93 -12.37 -1.82
C LYS A 17 -5.67 -11.79 -2.48
N PRO A 18 -4.47 -12.00 -1.89
CA PRO A 18 -4.25 -12.48 -0.53
C PRO A 18 -4.90 -11.56 0.52
N SER A 19 -5.07 -12.05 1.76
CA SER A 19 -5.54 -11.18 2.84
C SER A 19 -4.42 -10.18 3.23
N PRO A 20 -4.77 -9.01 3.78
CA PRO A 20 -3.77 -8.04 4.24
C PRO A 20 -2.82 -8.62 5.28
N SER A 21 -3.35 -9.42 6.22
CA SER A 21 -2.55 -10.10 7.24
C SER A 21 -1.52 -11.06 6.64
N PHE A 22 -1.93 -11.82 5.61
CA PHE A 22 -1.05 -12.76 4.93
C PHE A 22 0.11 -12.05 4.23
N VAL A 23 -0.15 -10.89 3.61
CA VAL A 23 0.92 -10.09 2.96
C VAL A 23 1.96 -9.66 3.99
N ILE A 24 1.52 -9.13 5.14
CA ILE A 24 2.41 -8.74 6.25
C ILE A 24 3.19 -9.94 6.79
N GLU A 25 2.54 -11.08 7.01
CA GLU A 25 3.20 -12.29 7.49
C GLU A 25 4.26 -12.81 6.49
N ARG A 26 3.97 -12.74 5.19
CA ARG A 26 4.93 -13.11 4.15
C ARG A 26 6.15 -12.21 4.15
N ALA A 27 5.95 -10.90 4.28
CA ALA A 27 7.05 -9.94 4.36
C ALA A 27 7.94 -10.21 5.59
N LEU A 28 7.35 -10.42 6.76
CA LEU A 28 8.09 -10.77 7.97
C LEU A 28 8.90 -12.06 7.81
N ASN A 29 8.27 -13.13 7.30
CA ASN A 29 8.94 -14.41 7.12
C ASN A 29 10.05 -14.36 6.07
N ALA A 30 9.94 -13.45 5.10
CA ALA A 30 10.97 -13.21 4.11
C ALA A 30 12.14 -12.35 4.63
N GLY A 31 12.02 -11.73 5.81
CA GLY A 31 13.04 -10.86 6.38
C GLY A 31 13.30 -9.62 5.53
N VAL A 32 12.27 -9.08 4.87
CA VAL A 32 12.36 -7.87 4.04
C VAL A 32 11.97 -6.63 4.84
N ASP A 33 12.29 -5.45 4.32
CA ASP A 33 12.11 -4.17 5.02
C ASP A 33 10.67 -3.66 5.01
N GLY A 34 9.83 -4.15 4.09
CA GLY A 34 8.47 -3.67 3.94
C GLY A 34 7.66 -4.41 2.89
N VAL A 35 6.48 -3.87 2.62
CA VAL A 35 5.56 -4.31 1.56
C VAL A 35 5.40 -3.21 0.52
N ASP A 36 5.33 -3.61 -0.73
CA ASP A 36 4.97 -2.73 -1.85
C ASP A 36 3.70 -3.29 -2.49
N VAL A 37 2.58 -2.58 -2.41
CA VAL A 37 1.26 -3.14 -2.72
C VAL A 37 0.41 -2.31 -3.67
N PHE A 38 -0.50 -2.96 -4.40
CA PHE A 38 -1.39 -2.26 -5.32
C PHE A 38 -2.36 -1.30 -4.58
N HIS A 39 -2.37 -0.01 -4.93
CA HIS A 39 -3.17 1.04 -4.28
C HIS A 39 -4.69 0.81 -4.30
N GLY A 40 -5.19 0.02 -5.26
CA GLY A 40 -6.60 -0.36 -5.37
C GLY A 40 -7.02 -1.51 -4.44
N GLY A 41 -6.10 -2.02 -3.62
CA GLY A 41 -6.39 -3.01 -2.59
C GLY A 41 -6.93 -2.41 -1.28
N PRO A 42 -7.05 -3.24 -0.23
CA PRO A 42 -7.43 -2.83 1.12
C PRO A 42 -6.26 -2.14 1.85
N VAL A 43 -5.75 -1.05 1.27
CA VAL A 43 -4.69 -0.22 1.86
C VAL A 43 -5.36 0.93 2.61
N ASP A 44 -5.65 0.70 3.89
CA ASP A 44 -6.20 1.67 4.81
C ASP A 44 -5.26 1.90 6.01
N LYS A 45 -5.62 2.85 6.87
CA LYS A 45 -4.84 3.16 8.08
C LYS A 45 -4.63 1.94 8.98
N GLY A 46 -5.62 1.05 9.07
CA GLY A 46 -5.52 -0.16 9.91
C GLY A 46 -4.48 -1.15 9.37
N PHE A 47 -4.41 -1.32 8.06
CA PHE A 47 -3.37 -2.11 7.39
C PHE A 47 -1.99 -1.50 7.62
N VAL A 48 -1.84 -0.19 7.37
CA VAL A 48 -0.57 0.53 7.52
C VAL A 48 -0.07 0.47 8.96
N ASP A 49 -0.92 0.84 9.93
CA ASP A 49 -0.56 0.78 11.35
C ASP A 49 -0.15 -0.64 11.79
N SER A 50 -0.75 -1.68 11.18
CA SER A 50 -0.41 -3.07 11.49
C SER A 50 0.95 -3.49 10.94
N ALA A 51 1.35 -2.98 9.77
CA ALA A 51 2.68 -3.18 9.21
C ALA A 51 3.74 -2.40 10.01
N HIS A 52 3.49 -1.12 10.28
CA HIS A 52 4.40 -0.26 11.06
C HIS A 52 4.68 -0.81 12.46
N ARG A 53 3.66 -1.32 13.17
CA ARG A 53 3.85 -1.98 14.49
C ARG A 53 4.80 -3.18 14.44
N LYS A 54 5.00 -3.76 13.27
CA LYS A 54 5.89 -4.91 13.03
C LYS A 54 7.23 -4.49 12.42
N GLY A 55 7.50 -3.18 12.31
CA GLY A 55 8.73 -2.63 11.76
C GLY A 55 8.81 -2.70 10.23
N LEU A 56 7.68 -2.86 9.54
CA LEU A 56 7.62 -2.91 8.08
C LEU A 56 7.15 -1.56 7.51
N GLU A 57 7.85 -1.05 6.51
CA GLU A 57 7.40 0.07 5.68
C GLU A 57 6.28 -0.38 4.71
N VAL A 58 5.41 0.55 4.33
CA VAL A 58 4.33 0.35 3.38
C VAL A 58 4.45 1.32 2.21
N HIS A 59 4.82 0.78 1.05
CA HIS A 59 4.77 1.48 -0.22
C HIS A 59 3.57 1.03 -1.06
N VAL A 60 3.14 1.89 -1.98
CA VAL A 60 2.06 1.58 -2.91
C VAL A 60 2.41 1.90 -4.36
N TYR A 61 1.88 1.08 -5.26
CA TYR A 61 2.00 1.27 -6.71
C TYR A 61 0.65 1.05 -7.42
N THR A 62 0.40 1.58 -8.60
CA THR A 62 0.96 2.82 -9.16
C THR A 62 -0.13 3.89 -9.02
N VAL A 63 0.15 4.99 -8.34
CA VAL A 63 -0.82 6.04 -8.08
C VAL A 63 -0.58 7.21 -9.03
N ASN A 64 -1.59 7.61 -9.81
CA ASN A 64 -1.41 8.58 -10.89
C ASN A 64 -2.38 9.78 -10.83
N ASP A 65 -3.38 9.73 -9.95
CA ASP A 65 -4.37 10.78 -9.73
C ASP A 65 -4.32 11.34 -8.30
N ARG A 66 -5.01 12.47 -8.09
CA ARG A 66 -4.97 13.22 -6.84
C ARG A 66 -5.71 12.49 -5.74
N GLU A 67 -6.89 11.98 -6.06
CA GLU A 67 -7.82 11.37 -5.13
C GLU A 67 -7.20 10.14 -4.48
N ASP A 68 -6.58 9.26 -5.28
CA ASP A 68 -5.86 8.12 -4.76
C ASP A 68 -4.60 8.52 -4.00
N ALA A 69 -3.85 9.52 -4.45
CA ALA A 69 -2.68 9.99 -3.72
C ALA A 69 -3.04 10.52 -2.32
N LEU A 70 -4.12 11.30 -2.21
CA LEU A 70 -4.64 11.78 -0.93
C LEU A 70 -5.12 10.62 -0.05
N ARG A 71 -5.84 9.65 -0.61
CA ARG A 71 -6.28 8.45 0.12
C ARG A 71 -5.10 7.66 0.69
N MET A 72 -4.01 7.53 -0.07
CA MET A 72 -2.80 6.84 0.38
C MET A 72 -2.04 7.62 1.46
N LEU A 73 -1.97 8.95 1.33
CA LEU A 73 -1.42 9.82 2.38
C LEU A 73 -2.24 9.72 3.68
N ASP A 74 -3.57 9.74 3.60
CA ASP A 74 -4.46 9.60 4.75
C ASP A 74 -4.37 8.21 5.39
N ALA A 75 -4.10 7.17 4.59
CA ALA A 75 -3.80 5.83 5.10
C ALA A 75 -2.45 5.77 5.84
N GLY A 76 -1.53 6.71 5.59
CA GLY A 76 -0.23 6.79 6.25
C GLY A 76 0.88 6.00 5.55
N VAL A 77 0.76 5.73 4.24
CA VAL A 77 1.82 5.01 3.51
C VAL A 77 3.12 5.80 3.51
N ASP A 78 4.25 5.08 3.50
CA ASP A 78 5.59 5.68 3.54
C ASP A 78 6.08 6.13 2.15
N GLY A 79 5.54 5.53 1.09
CA GLY A 79 5.98 5.78 -0.27
C GLY A 79 4.89 5.55 -1.31
N ILE A 80 4.89 6.39 -2.34
CA ILE A 80 4.01 6.30 -3.51
C ILE A 80 4.86 6.17 -4.76
N THR A 81 4.67 5.06 -5.48
CA THR A 81 5.17 4.86 -6.84
C THR A 81 4.18 5.45 -7.85
N THR A 82 4.66 6.30 -8.76
CA THR A 82 3.83 7.05 -9.72
C THR A 82 4.55 7.20 -11.05
N ASP A 83 3.76 7.21 -12.14
CA ASP A 83 4.25 7.58 -13.48
C ASP A 83 4.26 9.10 -13.68
N ARG A 84 3.69 9.86 -12.73
CA ARG A 84 3.47 11.32 -12.83
C ARG A 84 4.08 12.09 -11.66
N PRO A 85 5.38 11.92 -11.34
CA PRO A 85 5.99 12.45 -10.12
C PRO A 85 5.96 13.99 -10.06
N ALA A 86 6.17 14.68 -11.19
CA ALA A 86 6.11 16.14 -11.23
C ALA A 86 4.70 16.68 -10.96
N TYR A 87 3.68 16.00 -11.49
CA TYR A 87 2.27 16.35 -11.29
C TYR A 87 1.84 16.11 -9.85
N LEU A 88 2.09 14.92 -9.29
CA LEU A 88 1.73 14.63 -7.90
C LEU A 88 2.43 15.59 -6.93
N ARG A 89 3.73 15.87 -7.14
CA ARG A 89 4.45 16.85 -6.32
C ARG A 89 3.85 18.25 -6.43
N ALA A 90 3.32 18.66 -7.58
CA ALA A 90 2.73 19.98 -7.74
C ALA A 90 1.39 20.12 -6.98
N ILE A 91 0.55 19.07 -7.02
CA ILE A 91 -0.79 19.11 -6.41
C ILE A 91 -0.83 18.77 -4.92
N LEU A 92 0.22 18.09 -4.41
CA LEU A 92 0.34 17.70 -2.99
C LEU A 92 1.17 18.68 -2.17
N LYS A 93 1.80 19.68 -2.79
CA LYS A 93 2.46 20.78 -2.07
C LYS A 93 1.40 21.52 -1.25
N LYS A 94 1.63 21.59 0.06
CA LYS A 94 0.99 22.56 0.94
C LYS A 94 1.54 23.95 0.68
#